data_AF-A0A7C1AYG3-F1
#
_entry.id   AF-A0A7C1AYG3-F1
#
_cell.length_a   1.000
_cell.length_b   1.000
_cell.length_c   1.000
_cell.angle_alpha   90.00
_cell.angle_beta   90.00
_cell.angle_gamma   90.00
#
_symmetry.space_group_name_H-M   'P 1'
#
loop_
_entity.id
_entity.type
_entity.pdbx_description
1 polymer ?
#
loop_
_entity_poly.entity_id
_entity_poly.type
_entity_poly.pdbx_seq_one_letter_code
_entity_poly.pdbx_strand_id
1 'polypeptide(L)'
;MKENPENPAMTNIAVNRIIEVSRSKGEIEEEPVLLQKLIRMSIQERRDFWDAQFRKCIKCYGCIEMCPVYLEPPESLRFEKWIPKGEVPPPYPAFHLLRAYHVLDVCVLCGECELTCPVGIPLKTLQDITQYFPPEKVFELVPGLDEDIQKAIVEHFTGVRGQLRRMDYAV
;
A
#
# COMPACT_ATOMS: atom_id res chain seq x y z
N MET A 1 39.31 8.86 0.37
CA MET A 1 38.83 7.46 0.37
C MET A 1 39.24 6.86 -0.97
N LYS A 2 40.06 5.81 -1.02
CA LYS A 2 40.50 5.18 -2.28
C LYS A 2 39.72 3.87 -2.45
N GLU A 3 39.11 3.69 -3.62
CA GLU A 3 38.40 2.46 -3.97
C GLU A 3 39.38 1.29 -4.12
N ASN A 4 38.90 0.07 -3.88
CA ASN A 4 39.70 -1.15 -4.02
C ASN A 4 40.08 -1.33 -5.51
N PRO A 5 41.37 -1.46 -5.84
CA PRO A 5 41.84 -1.56 -7.23
C PRO A 5 41.59 -2.91 -7.89
N GLU A 6 41.29 -3.96 -7.11
CA GLU A 6 41.07 -5.31 -7.64
C GLU A 6 39.60 -5.67 -7.78
N ASN A 7 38.74 -5.10 -6.95
CA ASN A 7 37.30 -5.31 -7.01
C ASN A 7 36.56 -4.00 -6.71
N PRO A 8 35.49 -3.66 -7.45
CA PRO A 8 34.66 -2.50 -7.13
C PRO A 8 34.16 -2.61 -5.68
N ALA A 9 33.92 -1.47 -5.02
CA ALA A 9 33.37 -1.43 -3.67
C ALA A 9 31.88 -1.84 -3.65
N MET A 10 31.58 -3.06 -4.10
CA MET A 10 30.26 -3.64 -4.00
C MET A 10 30.05 -4.17 -2.59
N THR A 11 28.95 -3.75 -1.98
CA THR A 11 28.54 -4.28 -0.69
C THR A 11 28.03 -5.71 -0.84
N ASN A 12 28.49 -6.62 0.03
CA ASN A 12 27.96 -7.98 0.10
C ASN A 12 26.64 -8.06 0.88
N ILE A 13 26.05 -6.93 1.32
CA ILE A 13 24.81 -6.92 2.12
C ILE A 13 23.69 -7.71 1.44
N ALA A 14 23.45 -7.49 0.14
CA ALA A 14 22.40 -8.19 -0.58
C ALA A 14 22.67 -9.70 -0.68
N VAL A 15 23.91 -10.09 -1.01
CA VAL A 15 24.33 -11.49 -1.10
C VAL A 15 24.24 -12.18 0.26
N ASN A 16 24.72 -11.53 1.32
CA ASN A 16 24.67 -12.05 2.69
C ASN A 16 23.22 -12.25 3.15
N ARG A 17 22.32 -11.28 2.89
CA ARG A 17 20.89 -11.43 3.17
C ARG A 17 20.28 -12.61 2.41
N ILE A 18 20.62 -12.79 1.13
CA ILE A 18 20.15 -13.93 0.34
C ILE A 18 20.65 -15.25 0.93
N ILE A 19 21.92 -15.31 1.36
CA ILE A 19 22.50 -16.48 2.01
C ILE A 19 21.83 -16.77 3.34
N GLU A 20 21.60 -15.76 4.17
CA GLU A 20 20.89 -15.87 5.45
C GLU A 20 19.47 -16.42 5.25
N VAL A 21 18.68 -15.83 4.36
CA VAL A 21 17.34 -16.33 4.01
C VAL A 21 17.38 -17.75 3.45
N SER A 22 18.40 -18.07 2.64
CA SER A 22 18.56 -19.42 2.09
C SER A 22 18.94 -20.44 3.16
N ARG A 23 19.66 -20.03 4.22
CA ARG A 23 19.98 -20.88 5.37
C ARG A 23 18.81 -21.06 6.32
N SER A 24 17.96 -20.03 6.46
CA SER A 24 16.74 -20.11 7.26
C SER A 24 15.57 -20.76 6.51
N LYS A 25 15.72 -21.16 5.24
CA LYS A 25 14.70 -21.94 4.52
C LYS A 25 14.36 -23.22 5.30
N GLY A 26 13.19 -23.21 5.94
CA GLY A 26 12.69 -24.32 6.76
C GLY A 26 12.34 -23.90 8.20
N GLU A 27 12.83 -22.75 8.64
CA GLU A 27 12.33 -22.10 9.86
C GLU A 27 10.95 -21.52 9.55
N ILE A 28 9.92 -22.09 10.17
CA ILE A 28 8.57 -21.56 10.10
C ILE A 28 8.54 -20.35 11.03
N GLU A 29 8.34 -19.14 10.49
CA GLU A 29 7.94 -18.01 11.34
C GLU A 29 6.62 -18.38 12.02
N GLU A 30 6.66 -18.61 13.33
CA GLU A 30 5.47 -19.02 14.09
C GLU A 30 4.42 -17.90 14.18
N GLU A 31 4.87 -16.64 14.10
CA GLU A 31 4.02 -15.45 14.13
C GLU A 31 3.56 -15.08 12.71
N PRO A 32 2.26 -15.17 12.39
CA PRO A 32 1.78 -14.77 11.07
C PRO A 32 1.97 -13.27 10.85
N VAL A 33 2.41 -12.89 9.65
CA VAL A 33 2.49 -11.48 9.24
C VAL A 33 1.12 -10.81 9.30
N LEU A 34 1.09 -9.48 9.44
CA LEU A 34 -0.16 -8.74 9.66
C LEU A 34 -1.24 -9.05 8.62
N LEU A 35 -0.89 -9.15 7.33
CA LEU A 35 -1.83 -9.51 6.27
C LEU A 35 -2.50 -10.87 6.52
N GLN A 36 -1.74 -11.89 6.96
CA GLN A 36 -2.28 -13.20 7.28
C GLN A 36 -3.23 -13.14 8.48
N LYS A 37 -2.91 -12.32 9.49
CA LYS A 37 -3.80 -12.05 10.64
C LYS A 37 -5.12 -11.42 10.16
N LEU A 38 -5.06 -10.40 9.30
CA LEU A 38 -6.24 -9.70 8.78
C LEU A 38 -7.16 -10.58 7.92
N ILE A 39 -6.59 -11.45 7.08
CA ILE A 39 -7.38 -12.37 6.23
C ILE A 39 -8.18 -13.36 7.10
N ARG A 40 -7.67 -13.74 8.27
CA ARG A 40 -8.33 -14.66 9.22
C ARG A 40 -9.37 -13.98 10.09
N MET A 41 -9.33 -12.65 10.22
CA MET A 41 -10.32 -11.87 10.97
C MET A 41 -11.67 -11.87 10.26
N SER A 42 -12.75 -11.82 11.05
CA SER A 42 -14.08 -11.47 10.58
C SER A 42 -14.11 -10.03 10.03
N ILE A 43 -15.18 -9.70 9.30
CA ILE A 43 -15.36 -8.35 8.74
C ILE A 43 -15.39 -7.29 9.85
N GLN A 44 -16.05 -7.58 10.98
CA GLN A 44 -16.13 -6.64 12.10
C GLN A 44 -14.76 -6.43 12.75
N GLU A 45 -14.00 -7.49 12.99
CA GLU A 45 -12.64 -7.38 13.54
C GLU A 45 -11.71 -6.59 12.62
N ARG A 46 -11.82 -6.78 11.30
CA ARG A 46 -11.07 -5.96 10.33
C ARG A 46 -11.48 -4.49 10.40
N ARG A 47 -12.78 -4.21 10.49
CA ARG A 47 -13.29 -2.84 10.63
C ARG A 47 -12.72 -2.18 11.88
N ASP A 48 -12.79 -2.85 13.02
CA ASP A 48 -12.34 -2.31 14.30
C ASP A 48 -10.82 -2.11 14.30
N PHE A 49 -10.08 -3.05 13.71
CA PHE A 49 -8.63 -2.92 13.52
C PHE A 49 -8.30 -1.67 12.70
N TRP A 50 -8.88 -1.52 11.50
CA TRP A 50 -8.55 -0.41 10.61
C TRP A 50 -9.05 0.92 11.15
N ASP A 51 -10.22 0.97 11.78
CA ASP A 51 -10.72 2.17 12.47
C ASP A 51 -9.71 2.61 13.56
N ALA A 52 -9.24 1.67 14.38
CA ALA A 52 -8.24 1.95 15.40
C ALA A 52 -6.89 2.42 14.83
N GLN A 53 -6.46 1.92 13.67
CA GLN A 53 -5.24 2.41 13.02
C GLN A 53 -5.46 3.79 12.39
N PHE A 54 -6.50 3.96 11.59
CA PHE A 54 -6.72 5.17 10.78
C PHE A 54 -7.13 6.39 11.63
N ARG A 55 -7.75 6.19 12.80
CA ARG A 55 -8.02 7.29 13.74
C ARG A 55 -6.77 7.95 14.30
N LYS A 56 -5.61 7.28 14.23
CA LYS A 56 -4.34 7.87 14.63
C LYS A 56 -3.81 8.90 13.61
N CYS A 57 -4.35 8.89 12.39
CA CYS A 57 -3.84 9.71 11.30
C CYS A 57 -3.97 11.20 11.61
N ILE A 58 -2.83 11.89 11.65
CA ILE A 58 -2.76 13.35 11.86
C ILE A 58 -2.76 14.14 10.54
N LYS A 59 -3.02 13.46 9.41
CA LYS A 59 -3.08 14.07 8.06
C LYS A 59 -1.85 14.94 7.74
N CYS A 60 -0.66 14.46 8.13
CA CYS A 60 0.62 15.14 7.87
C CYS A 60 1.13 14.98 6.42
N TYR A 61 0.47 14.12 5.63
CA TYR A 61 0.83 13.81 4.23
C TYR A 61 2.23 13.21 4.01
N GLY A 62 2.98 12.86 5.06
CA GLY A 62 4.31 12.24 4.92
C GLY A 62 4.31 10.96 4.08
N CYS A 63 3.24 10.17 4.13
CA CYS A 63 3.07 8.97 3.31
C CYS A 63 2.90 9.25 1.80
N ILE A 64 2.56 10.48 1.43
CA ILE A 64 2.44 10.96 0.04
C ILE A 64 3.76 11.62 -0.36
N GLU A 65 4.27 12.55 0.46
CA GLU A 65 5.53 13.26 0.22
C GLU A 65 6.72 12.32 0.04
N MET A 66 6.84 11.28 0.88
CA MET A 66 7.95 10.34 0.82
C MET A 66 7.79 9.28 -0.29
N CYS A 67 6.62 9.19 -0.93
CA CYS A 67 6.35 8.15 -1.90
C CYS A 67 7.04 8.48 -3.24
N PRO A 68 8.04 7.68 -3.68
CA PRO A 68 8.86 8.02 -4.85
C PRO A 68 8.10 7.91 -6.18
N VAL A 69 6.91 7.31 -6.16
CA VAL A 69 6.07 7.04 -7.32
C VAL A 69 4.70 7.72 -7.22
N TYR A 70 4.52 8.63 -6.27
CA TYR A 70 3.24 9.34 -6.17
C TYR A 70 3.10 10.31 -7.34
N LEU A 71 2.09 10.06 -8.17
CA LEU A 71 1.76 10.88 -9.33
C LEU A 71 0.42 11.58 -9.10
N GLU A 72 0.11 12.53 -9.96
CA GLU A 72 -1.19 13.19 -9.93
C GLU A 72 -2.31 12.16 -10.20
N PRO A 73 -3.29 12.00 -9.29
CA PRO A 73 -4.34 11.01 -9.45
C PRO A 73 -5.35 11.43 -10.53
N PRO A 74 -6.08 10.46 -11.11
CA PRO A 74 -7.17 10.77 -12.04
C PRO A 74 -8.22 11.63 -11.37
N GLU A 75 -8.87 12.51 -12.15
CA GLU A 75 -9.89 13.44 -11.64
C GLU A 75 -11.00 12.73 -10.85
N SER A 76 -11.39 11.52 -11.27
CA SER A 76 -12.42 10.72 -10.59
C SER A 76 -12.05 10.31 -9.17
N LEU A 77 -10.77 10.22 -8.83
CA LEU A 77 -10.27 9.75 -7.53
C LEU A 77 -9.60 10.85 -6.69
N ARG A 78 -9.40 12.06 -7.23
CA ARG A 78 -8.80 13.21 -6.52
C ARG A 78 -9.38 13.41 -5.13
N PHE A 79 -8.51 13.65 -4.14
CA PHE A 79 -8.93 13.84 -2.76
C PHE A 79 -9.90 15.00 -2.59
N GLU A 80 -9.76 16.09 -3.36
CA GLU A 80 -10.62 17.27 -3.28
C GLU A 80 -12.10 16.95 -3.52
N LYS A 81 -12.38 15.87 -4.25
CA LYS A 81 -13.74 15.40 -4.54
C LYS A 81 -14.37 14.65 -3.36
N TRP A 82 -13.56 13.92 -2.59
CA TRP A 82 -14.05 12.91 -1.64
C TRP A 82 -13.69 13.20 -0.18
N ILE A 83 -12.63 13.95 0.06
CA ILE A 83 -12.02 14.14 1.39
C ILE A 83 -12.21 15.60 1.83
N PRO A 84 -12.96 15.85 2.91
CA PRO A 84 -13.15 17.20 3.43
C PRO A 84 -11.84 17.81 3.93
N LYS A 85 -11.72 19.13 3.77
CA LYS A 85 -10.61 19.93 4.32
C LYS A 85 -10.90 20.23 5.80
N GLY A 86 -9.85 20.43 6.59
CA GLY A 86 -9.96 20.79 8.01
C GLY A 86 -10.33 19.65 8.98
N GLU A 87 -10.62 18.45 8.48
CA GLU A 87 -10.93 17.29 9.32
C GLU A 87 -9.70 16.40 9.57
N VAL A 88 -9.41 16.12 10.85
CA VAL A 88 -8.34 15.25 11.35
C VAL A 88 -8.87 14.44 12.56
N PRO A 89 -8.81 13.10 12.55
CA PRO A 89 -8.35 12.25 11.45
C PRO A 89 -9.25 12.36 10.21
N PRO A 90 -8.78 12.03 9.00
CA PRO A 90 -9.63 12.04 7.82
C PRO A 90 -10.74 10.99 7.92
N PRO A 91 -11.85 11.14 7.16
CA PRO A 91 -12.93 10.17 7.17
C PRO A 91 -12.46 8.75 6.89
N TYR A 92 -12.82 7.84 7.80
CA TYR A 92 -12.56 6.42 7.66
C TYR A 92 -13.42 5.81 6.53
N PRO A 93 -12.89 4.89 5.70
CA PRO A 93 -11.49 4.62 5.37
C PRO A 93 -11.02 5.41 4.12
N ALA A 94 -11.83 6.36 3.65
CA ALA A 94 -11.76 6.97 2.31
C ALA A 94 -10.36 7.50 1.95
N PHE A 95 -9.74 8.31 2.81
CA PHE A 95 -8.44 8.91 2.50
C PHE A 95 -7.35 7.85 2.26
N HIS A 96 -7.29 6.83 3.12
CA HIS A 96 -6.25 5.81 3.08
C HIS A 96 -6.42 4.88 1.88
N LEU A 97 -7.66 4.49 1.56
CA LEU A 97 -7.94 3.66 0.38
C LEU A 97 -7.73 4.44 -0.92
N LEU A 98 -8.22 5.67 -1.04
CA LEU A 98 -7.95 6.49 -2.22
C LEU A 98 -6.45 6.68 -2.43
N ARG A 99 -5.69 6.99 -1.37
CA ARG A 99 -4.24 7.08 -1.45
C ARG A 99 -3.61 5.80 -1.98
N ALA A 100 -4.07 4.64 -1.50
CA ALA A 100 -3.56 3.35 -1.95
C ALA A 100 -3.83 3.14 -3.46
N TYR A 101 -5.05 3.45 -3.89
CA TYR A 101 -5.44 3.35 -5.30
C TYR A 101 -4.76 4.37 -6.22
N HIS A 102 -4.40 5.56 -5.76
CA HIS A 102 -3.69 6.57 -6.57
C HIS A 102 -2.36 6.07 -7.13
N VAL A 103 -1.73 5.11 -6.46
CA VAL A 103 -0.43 4.58 -6.85
C VAL A 103 -0.48 3.09 -7.19
N LEU A 104 -1.68 2.48 -7.31
CA LEU A 104 -1.84 1.03 -7.44
C LEU A 104 -0.95 0.44 -8.54
N ASP A 105 -0.95 1.06 -9.72
CA ASP A 105 -0.27 0.54 -10.91
C ASP A 105 1.25 0.78 -10.91
N VAL A 106 1.73 1.67 -10.04
CA VAL A 106 3.14 2.11 -9.99
C VAL A 106 3.82 1.78 -8.65
N CYS A 107 3.07 1.30 -7.67
CA CYS A 107 3.59 0.97 -6.35
C CYS A 107 4.62 -0.15 -6.44
N VAL A 108 5.84 0.12 -5.96
CA VAL A 108 6.94 -0.85 -5.90
C VAL A 108 7.08 -1.50 -4.52
N LEU A 109 6.08 -1.34 -3.65
CA LEU A 109 6.06 -1.87 -2.28
C LEU A 109 7.30 -1.54 -1.43
N CYS A 110 7.91 -0.37 -1.63
CA CYS A 110 9.12 0.04 -0.90
C CYS A 110 8.91 0.23 0.62
N GLY A 111 7.66 0.44 1.07
CA GLY A 111 7.33 0.55 2.49
C GLY A 111 7.61 1.90 3.15
N GLU A 112 8.19 2.87 2.42
CA GLU A 112 8.51 4.21 2.93
C GLU A 112 7.31 4.92 3.58
N CYS A 113 6.10 4.72 3.04
CA CYS A 113 4.90 5.30 3.61
C CYS A 113 4.58 4.83 5.03
N GLU A 114 4.95 3.60 5.37
CA GLU A 114 4.78 3.04 6.71
C GLU A 114 5.94 3.49 7.61
N LEU A 115 7.18 3.42 7.11
CA LEU A 115 8.38 3.83 7.85
C LEU A 115 8.37 5.32 8.25
N THR A 116 7.85 6.19 7.39
CA THR A 116 7.77 7.64 7.64
C THR A 116 6.59 8.01 8.54
N CYS A 117 5.62 7.11 8.75
CA CYS A 117 4.38 7.45 9.45
C CYS A 117 4.66 7.71 10.95
N PRO A 118 4.49 8.94 11.45
CA PRO A 118 4.85 9.27 12.84
C PRO A 118 3.94 8.60 13.87
N VAL A 119 2.81 8.04 13.42
CA VAL A 119 1.80 7.37 14.24
C VAL A 119 1.68 5.87 13.97
N GLY A 120 2.62 5.31 13.17
CA GLY A 120 2.77 3.87 12.98
C GLY A 120 1.58 3.16 12.33
N ILE A 121 0.90 3.81 11.37
CA ILE A 121 -0.17 3.15 10.60
C ILE A 121 0.47 2.15 9.62
N PRO A 122 -0.03 0.90 9.54
CA PRO A 122 0.55 -0.13 8.66
C PRO A 122 0.17 0.08 7.19
N LEU A 123 0.62 1.21 6.62
CA LEU A 123 0.28 1.66 5.27
C LEU A 123 0.86 0.76 4.18
N LYS A 124 1.97 0.05 4.44
CA LYS A 124 2.50 -0.91 3.47
C LYS A 124 1.59 -2.13 3.40
N THR A 125 1.08 -2.61 4.54
CA THR A 125 0.10 -3.71 4.55
C THR A 125 -1.16 -3.32 3.79
N LEU A 126 -1.61 -2.07 3.89
CA LEU A 126 -2.72 -1.56 3.08
C LEU A 126 -2.40 -1.64 1.58
N GLN A 127 -1.17 -1.28 1.18
CA GLN A 127 -0.73 -1.39 -0.21
C GLN A 127 -0.63 -2.85 -0.70
N ASP A 128 -0.16 -3.76 0.15
CA ASP A 128 -0.15 -5.19 -0.18
C ASP A 128 -1.59 -5.67 -0.45
N ILE A 129 -2.56 -5.26 0.37
CA ILE A 129 -3.97 -5.59 0.15
C ILE A 129 -4.48 -5.05 -1.19
N THR A 130 -4.25 -3.77 -1.49
CA THR A 130 -4.76 -3.18 -2.73
C THR A 130 -4.10 -3.74 -3.98
N GLN A 131 -2.80 -4.07 -3.93
CA GLN A 131 -2.06 -4.59 -5.08
C GLN A 131 -2.42 -6.03 -5.45
N TYR A 132 -2.68 -6.88 -4.44
CA TYR A 132 -2.88 -8.32 -4.67
C TYR A 132 -4.36 -8.75 -4.73
N PHE A 133 -5.30 -7.89 -4.34
CA PHE A 133 -6.73 -8.20 -4.36
C PHE A 133 -7.50 -7.28 -5.32
N PRO A 134 -8.56 -7.79 -5.99
CA PRO A 134 -9.46 -6.93 -6.75
C PRO A 134 -10.22 -5.98 -5.81
N PRO A 135 -10.73 -4.83 -6.31
CA PRO A 135 -11.32 -3.81 -5.46
C PRO A 135 -12.44 -4.30 -4.54
N GLU A 136 -13.30 -5.17 -5.05
CA GLU A 136 -14.41 -5.76 -4.28
C GLU A 136 -13.89 -6.50 -3.04
N LYS A 137 -12.79 -7.24 -3.21
CA LYS A 137 -12.16 -7.97 -2.12
C LYS A 137 -11.41 -7.05 -1.16
N VAL A 138 -10.83 -5.95 -1.66
CA VAL A 138 -10.24 -4.91 -0.82
C VAL A 138 -11.31 -4.29 0.10
N PHE A 139 -12.51 -4.03 -0.42
CA PHE A 139 -13.60 -3.46 0.39
C PHE A 139 -14.09 -4.42 1.48
N GLU A 140 -13.93 -5.74 1.31
CA GLU A 140 -14.15 -6.70 2.41
C GLU A 140 -13.01 -6.69 3.43
N LEU A 141 -11.77 -6.49 2.99
CA LEU A 141 -10.57 -6.48 3.86
C LEU A 141 -10.39 -5.16 4.63
N VAL A 142 -10.89 -4.07 4.07
CA VAL A 142 -10.89 -2.71 4.63
C VAL A 142 -12.33 -2.14 4.52
N PRO A 143 -13.25 -2.60 5.38
CA PRO A 143 -14.68 -2.33 5.24
C PRO A 143 -15.08 -0.91 5.61
N GLY A 144 -16.21 -0.45 5.05
CA GLY A 144 -16.85 0.82 5.42
C GLY A 144 -16.57 1.99 4.48
N LEU A 145 -16.02 1.72 3.28
CA LEU A 145 -15.89 2.74 2.24
C LEU A 145 -17.27 3.13 1.69
N ASP A 146 -17.47 4.41 1.42
CA ASP A 146 -18.68 4.94 0.80
C ASP A 146 -18.93 4.33 -0.61
N GLU A 147 -20.20 4.08 -0.94
CA GLU A 147 -20.59 3.39 -2.17
C GLU A 147 -20.22 4.17 -3.45
N ASP A 148 -20.31 5.50 -3.42
CA ASP A 148 -19.94 6.32 -4.58
C ASP A 148 -18.43 6.28 -4.83
N ILE A 149 -17.63 6.24 -3.75
CA ILE A 149 -16.17 6.08 -3.85
C ILE A 149 -15.83 4.67 -4.35
N GLN A 150 -16.49 3.63 -3.83
CA GLN A 150 -16.30 2.25 -4.30
C GLN A 150 -16.54 2.15 -5.80
N LYS A 151 -17.66 2.72 -6.28
CA LYS A 151 -18.01 2.75 -7.70
C LYS A 151 -16.95 3.47 -8.53
N ALA A 152 -16.50 4.65 -8.09
CA ALA A 152 -15.46 5.41 -8.80
C ALA A 152 -14.14 4.63 -8.94
N ILE A 153 -13.74 3.89 -7.89
CA ILE A 153 -12.58 3.01 -7.92
C ILE A 153 -12.80 1.88 -8.92
N VAL A 154 -13.90 1.14 -8.81
CA VAL A 154 -14.19 -0.01 -9.69
C VAL A 154 -14.25 0.43 -11.16
N GLU A 155 -14.92 1.53 -11.47
CA GLU A 155 -15.02 2.07 -12.83
C GLU A 155 -13.64 2.44 -13.40
N HIS A 156 -12.79 3.09 -12.59
CA HIS A 156 -11.44 3.43 -13.01
C HIS A 156 -10.62 2.18 -13.33
N PHE A 157 -10.64 1.17 -12.46
CA PHE A 157 -9.80 -0.02 -12.63
C PHE A 157 -10.35 -1.07 -13.61
N THR A 158 -11.66 -1.16 -13.79
CA THR A 158 -12.27 -1.98 -14.87
C THR A 158 -11.97 -1.37 -16.24
N GLY A 159 -11.93 -0.05 -16.35
CA GLY A 159 -11.47 0.67 -17.54
C GLY A 159 -9.98 0.47 -17.82
N VAL A 160 -9.12 0.56 -16.79
CA VAL A 160 -7.65 0.45 -16.92
C VAL A 160 -7.18 -1.00 -17.13
N ARG A 161 -7.76 -2.01 -16.47
CA ARG A 161 -7.43 -3.44 -16.74
C ARG A 161 -7.82 -3.88 -18.16
N GLY A 162 -8.79 -3.22 -18.78
CA GLY A 162 -9.07 -3.36 -20.21
C GLY A 162 -7.94 -2.83 -21.11
N GLN A 163 -7.19 -1.83 -20.65
CA GLN A 163 -6.03 -1.24 -21.35
C GLN A 163 -4.69 -1.92 -21.01
N LEU A 164 -4.49 -2.41 -19.78
CA LEU A 164 -3.27 -3.14 -19.36
C LEU A 164 -3.10 -4.50 -20.09
N ARG A 165 -4.16 -5.07 -20.68
CA ARG A 165 -4.03 -6.18 -21.64
C ARG A 165 -3.45 -5.76 -23.00
N ARG A 166 -3.29 -4.46 -23.25
CA ARG A 166 -2.55 -3.88 -24.39
C ARG A 166 -1.23 -3.25 -23.93
N MET A 167 -0.45 -3.96 -23.14
CA MET A 167 0.99 -3.83 -23.28
C MET A 167 1.41 -4.87 -24.31
N ASP A 168 1.19 -4.54 -25.59
CA ASP A 168 1.95 -5.16 -26.66
C ASP A 168 3.40 -4.74 -26.41
N TYR A 169 4.18 -5.62 -25.78
CA TYR A 169 5.61 -5.56 -25.92
C TYR A 169 5.86 -5.81 -27.41
N ALA A 170 6.06 -4.71 -28.15
CA ALA A 170 6.64 -4.79 -29.47
C ALA A 170 8.02 -5.45 -29.30
N VAL A 171 8.07 -6.75 -29.61
CA VAL A 171 9.29 -7.52 -29.86
C VAL A 171 9.55 -7.46 -31.36
#